data_AF-A0A557SRW3-F1
#
_entry.id   AF-A0A557SRW3-F1
#
_cell.length_a   1.000
_cell.length_b   1.000
_cell.length_c   1.000
_cell.angle_alpha   90.00
_cell.angle_beta   90.00
_cell.angle_gamma   90.00
#
_symmetry.space_group_name_H-M   'P 1'
#
loop_
_entity.id
_entity.type
_entity.pdbx_description
1 polymer ?
#
loop_
_entity_poly.entity_id
_entity_poly.type
_entity_poly.pdbx_seq_one_letter_code
_entity_poly.pdbx_strand_id
1 'polypeptide(L)' 'MEKNLSSIRAFVDVGGKTRYCVSCSNTATQEAIFAVDGATIIEKYCDSCAKKEMK' A
#
# COMPACT_ATOMS: atom_id res chain seq x y z
N MET A 1 -7.62 -15.17 -8.61
CA MET A 1 -7.91 -14.78 -7.22
C MET A 1 -8.00 -13.28 -7.20
N GLU A 2 -9.18 -12.72 -7.00
CA GLU A 2 -9.42 -11.28 -7.06
C GLU A 2 -9.01 -10.67 -5.71
N LYS A 3 -8.01 -9.79 -5.71
CA LYS A 3 -7.65 -9.01 -4.53
C LYS A 3 -8.59 -7.81 -4.48
N ASN A 4 -9.47 -7.74 -3.50
CA ASN A 4 -10.36 -6.60 -3.37
C ASN A 4 -9.67 -5.53 -2.50
N LEU A 5 -9.41 -4.35 -3.07
CA LEU A 5 -8.87 -3.23 -2.30
C LEU A 5 -9.89 -2.83 -1.25
N SER A 6 -9.61 -3.15 0.02
CA SER A 6 -10.49 -2.83 1.13
C SER A 6 -10.34 -1.39 1.59
N SER A 7 -9.10 -0.90 1.65
CA SER A 7 -8.83 0.48 2.02
C SER A 7 -7.42 0.90 1.65
N ILE A 8 -7.26 2.17 1.31
CA ILE A 8 -5.96 2.84 1.26
C ILE A 8 -5.93 3.90 2.34
N ARG A 9 -4.79 4.01 3.03
CA ARG A 9 -4.53 5.08 3.99
C ARG A 9 -3.13 5.65 3.83
N ALA A 10 -2.98 6.93 4.16
CA ALA A 10 -1.67 7.52 4.28
C ALA A 10 -0.88 6.79 5.37
N PHE A 11 0.30 6.30 5.03
CA PHE A 11 1.23 5.69 5.96
C PHE A 11 2.32 6.71 6.28
N VAL A 12 2.29 7.20 7.51
CA VAL A 12 3.36 8.02 8.06
C VAL A 12 4.29 7.08 8.81
N ASP A 13 5.55 7.02 8.39
CA ASP A 13 6.58 6.24 9.08
C ASP A 13 6.91 6.92 10.42
N VAL A 14 6.19 6.54 11.48
CA VAL A 14 6.43 7.04 12.86
C VAL A 14 7.60 6.28 13.52
N GLY A 15 8.08 5.19 12.93
CA GLY A 15 9.03 4.26 13.54
C GLY A 15 10.44 4.24 12.98
N GLY A 16 10.79 5.10 12.00
CA GLY A 16 12.11 5.11 11.36
C GLY A 16 12.43 3.85 10.56
N LYS A 17 11.42 3.01 10.26
CA LYS A 17 11.58 1.85 9.38
C LYS A 17 11.07 2.28 8.02
N THR A 18 11.91 3.01 7.30
CA THR A 18 11.63 3.46 5.93
C THR A 18 11.10 2.27 5.12
N ARG A 19 9.82 2.30 4.81
CA ARG A 19 9.19 1.29 3.96
C ARG A 19 9.27 1.78 2.53
N TYR A 20 9.53 0.85 1.62
CA TYR A 20 9.61 1.16 0.19
C TYR A 20 8.33 0.74 -0.52
N CYS A 21 8.05 1.43 -1.62
CA CYS A 21 6.93 1.18 -2.50
C CYS A 21 7.17 -0.13 -3.24
N VAL A 22 6.21 -1.04 -3.18
CA VAL A 22 6.28 -2.34 -3.87
C VAL A 22 6.39 -2.20 -5.39
N SER A 23 5.90 -1.09 -5.95
CA SER A 23 5.88 -0.85 -7.40
C SER A 23 7.14 -0.16 -7.93
N CYS A 24 7.70 0.82 -7.22
CA CYS A 24 8.81 1.64 -7.71
C CYS A 24 10.03 1.67 -6.80
N SER A 25 10.03 0.95 -5.68
CA SER A 25 11.08 0.96 -4.66
C SER A 25 11.40 2.34 -4.04
N ASN A 26 10.58 3.36 -4.31
CA ASN A 26 10.70 4.68 -3.68
C ASN A 26 10.09 4.68 -2.26
N THR A 27 10.28 5.70 -1.45
CA THR A 27 9.69 5.80 -0.11
C THR A 27 8.16 5.64 -0.17
N ALA A 28 7.64 4.64 0.55
CA ALA A 28 6.20 4.43 0.65
C ALA A 28 5.59 5.45 1.61
N THR A 29 4.56 6.13 1.13
CA THR A 29 3.78 7.13 1.88
C THR A 29 2.33 6.71 2.07
N GLN A 30 1.93 5.59 1.46
CA GLN A 30 0.59 5.04 1.52
C GLN A 30 0.65 3.53 1.77
N GLU A 31 -0.34 3.03 2.50
CA GLU A 31 -0.59 1.61 2.73
C GLU A 31 -1.93 1.24 2.11
N ALA A 32 -1.90 0.26 1.22
CA ALA A 32 -3.07 -0.38 0.66
C ALA A 32 -3.34 -1.69 1.39
N ILE A 33 -4.58 -1.85 1.81
CA ILE A 33 -5.09 -3.00 2.53
C ILE A 33 -6.03 -3.72 1.57
N PHE A 34 -5.67 -4.95 1.23
CA PHE A 34 -6.47 -5.83 0.38
C PHE A 34 -7.04 -6.95 1.25
N ALA A 35 -8.35 -7.13 1.19
CA ALA A 35 -8.98 -8.32 1.73
C ALA A 35 -8.95 -9.40 0.65
N VAL A 36 -8.44 -10.56 1.05
CA VAL A 36 -8.55 -11.80 0.30
C VAL A 36 -9.25 -12.82 1.19
N ASP A 37 -9.86 -13.83 0.59
CA ASP A 37 -10.59 -14.86 1.32
C ASP A 37 -9.69 -15.52 2.38
N GLY A 38 -9.94 -15.21 3.66
CA GLY A 38 -9.18 -15.71 4.81
C GLY A 38 -7.91 -14.94 5.19
N ALA A 39 -7.53 -13.86 4.49
CA ALA A 39 -6.34 -13.07 4.86
C ALA A 39 -6.44 -11.58 4.47
N THR A 40 -5.59 -10.76 5.10
CA THR A 40 -5.43 -9.35 4.75
C THR A 40 -4.01 -9.13 4.24
N ILE A 41 -3.89 -8.64 3.02
CA ILE A 41 -2.60 -8.28 2.42
C ILE A 41 -2.42 -6.77 2.59
N ILE A 42 -1.30 -6.37 3.19
CA ILE A 42 -0.94 -4.96 3.32
C ILE A 42 0.23 -4.70 2.38
N GLU A 43 -0.03 -3.97 1.30
CA GLU A 43 0.99 -3.55 0.34
C GLU A 43 1.27 -2.06 0.52
N LYS A 44 2.53 -1.66 0.36
CA LYS A 44 2.96 -0.29 0.58
C LYS A 44 3.29 0.38 -0.73
N TYR A 45 2.73 1.57 -0.93
CA TYR A 45 2.88 2.34 -2.14
C TYR A 45 3.36 3.76 -1.85
N CYS A 46 4.05 4.36 -2.81
CA CYS A 46 4.27 5.80 -2.81
C CYS A 46 3.03 6.52 -3.35
N ASP A 47 2.92 7.83 -3.09
CA ASP A 47 1.78 8.64 -3.51
C ASP A 47 1.48 8.53 -5.02
N SER A 48 2.53 8.50 -5.85
CA SER A 48 2.39 8.40 -7.30
C SER A 48 1.86 7.03 -7.75
N CYS A 49 2.32 5.93 -7.13
CA CYS A 49 1.84 4.60 -7.47
C CYS A 49 0.45 4.35 -6.90
N ALA A 50 0.17 4.80 -5.66
CA ALA A 50 -1.16 4.70 -5.07
C ALA A 50 -2.21 5.43 -5.91
N LYS A 51 -1.91 6.64 -6.40
CA LYS A 51 -2.79 7.38 -7.32
C LYS A 51 -3.03 6.67 -8.65
N LYS A 52 -2.08 5.88 -9.14
CA LYS A 52 -2.23 5.10 -10.38
C LYS A 52 -3.08 3.86 -10.18
N GLU A 53 -2.89 3.15 -9.07
CA GLU A 53 -3.64 1.93 -8.75
C GLU A 53 -5.10 2.22 -8.34
N MET A 54 -5.40 3.44 -7.91
CA MET A 54 -6.75 3.89 -7.54
C MET A 54 -7.54 4.54 -8.69
N LYS A 55 -7.05 4.46 -9.93
CA LYS A 55 -7.70 5.04 -11.11
C LYS A 55 -8.35 3.96 -11.96
#